data_AF-A0A2I1GVE9-F1
#
_entry.id   AF-A0A2I1GVE9-F1
#
_cell.length_a   1.000
_cell.length_b   1.000
_cell.length_c   1.000
_cell.angle_alpha   90.00
_cell.angle_beta   90.00
_cell.angle_gamma   90.00
#
_symmetry.space_group_name_H-M   'P 1'
#
loop_
_entity.id
_entity.type
_entity.pdbx_description
1 polymer ?
#
loop_
_entity_poly.entity_id
_entity_poly.type
_entity_poly.pdbx_seq_one_letter_code
_entity_poly.pdbx_strand_id
1 'polypeptide(L)'
;KYGDLFEFNFDTRNIALNRIEYIEKLLLASSKNPYIKKFSYKDSKGFHELGLMGKGILLNQDLKPWRYNRHFFSQAILSPKFANEALHLINKLFNELEGYWDKLYLKEEGVI
;
A
#
# COMPACT_ATOMS: atom_id res chain seq x y z
N LYS A 1 0.46 -19.67 20.37
CA LYS A 1 0.16 -18.23 20.18
C LYS A 1 1.46 -17.48 20.35
N TYR A 2 1.89 -16.70 19.35
CA TYR A 2 3.09 -15.87 19.46
C TYR A 2 2.88 -14.75 20.47
N GLY A 3 3.93 -14.37 21.20
CA GLY A 3 3.88 -13.29 22.19
C GLY A 3 3.58 -11.93 21.57
N ASP A 4 3.47 -10.92 22.43
CA ASP A 4 3.18 -9.53 22.05
C ASP A 4 4.24 -8.91 21.12
N LEU A 5 5.47 -9.38 21.26
CA LEU A 5 6.63 -9.05 20.45
C LEU A 5 7.38 -10.35 20.22
N PHE A 6 7.74 -10.65 18.97
CA PHE A 6 8.61 -11.79 18.68
C PHE A 6 9.56 -11.49 17.55
N GLU A 7 10.71 -12.16 17.60
CA GLU A 7 11.76 -12.03 16.60
C GLU A 7 11.76 -13.25 15.69
N PHE A 8 12.01 -13.02 14.41
CA PHE A 8 12.25 -14.07 13.43
C PHE A 8 13.30 -13.61 12.42
N ASN A 9 14.07 -14.57 11.90
CA ASN A 9 15.13 -14.31 10.94
C ASN A 9 14.73 -14.90 9.59
N PHE A 10 14.72 -14.05 8.56
CA PHE A 10 14.80 -14.48 7.15
C PHE A 10 16.23 -14.14 6.68
N ASP A 11 16.39 -13.27 5.68
CA ASP A 11 17.70 -12.73 5.29
C ASP A 11 18.22 -11.67 6.26
N THR A 12 17.30 -11.06 7.03
CA THR A 12 17.59 -10.05 8.05
C THR A 12 16.83 -10.37 9.33
N ARG A 13 17.29 -9.76 10.43
CA ARG A 13 16.61 -9.82 11.72
C ARG A 13 15.32 -9.01 11.68
N ASN A 14 14.19 -9.66 11.87
CA ASN A 14 12.87 -9.04 11.84
C ASN A 14 12.20 -9.14 13.21
N ILE A 15 11.51 -8.07 13.60
CA ILE A 15 10.75 -8.00 14.84
C ILE A 15 9.28 -7.78 14.46
N ALA A 16 8.42 -8.74 14.79
CA ALA A 16 6.97 -8.61 14.64
C ALA A 16 6.34 -8.00 15.88
N LEU A 17 5.52 -6.97 15.65
CA LEU A 17 4.65 -6.36 16.64
C LEU A 17 3.27 -7.01 16.53
N ASN A 18 2.84 -7.75 17.56
CA ASN A 18 1.54 -8.45 17.55
C ASN A 18 0.44 -7.71 18.32
N ARG A 19 0.78 -6.64 19.05
CA ARG A 19 -0.22 -5.80 19.74
C ARG A 19 -0.74 -4.70 18.84
N ILE A 20 -2.07 -4.59 18.78
CA ILE A 20 -2.74 -3.56 17.99
C ILE A 20 -2.33 -2.16 18.42
N GLU A 21 -2.12 -1.90 19.71
CA GLU A 21 -1.74 -0.55 20.18
C GLU A 21 -0.36 -0.11 19.64
N TYR A 22 0.56 -1.05 19.40
CA TYR A 22 1.87 -0.75 18.81
C TYR A 22 1.75 -0.50 17.31
N ILE A 23 0.92 -1.29 16.62
CA ILE A 23 0.64 -1.13 15.20
C ILE A 23 -0.06 0.22 14.96
N GLU A 24 -1.06 0.56 15.76
CA GLU A 24 -1.78 1.83 15.67
C GLU A 24 -0.86 3.02 15.93
N LYS A 25 0.04 2.96 16.93
CA LYS A 25 1.04 4.01 17.17
C LYS A 25 2.02 4.15 16.01
N LEU A 26 2.46 3.05 15.42
CA LEU A 26 3.38 3.06 14.29
C LEU A 26 2.71 3.60 13.01
N LEU A 27 1.49 3.17 12.73
CA LEU A 27 0.70 3.56 11.56
C LEU A 27 -0.05 4.87 11.76
N LEU A 28 0.03 5.49 12.95
CA LEU A 28 -0.64 6.73 13.26
C LEU A 28 -0.21 7.80 12.25
N ALA A 29 -1.12 8.20 11.37
CA ALA A 29 -0.88 9.22 10.36
C ALA A 29 -0.89 10.64 10.97
N SER A 30 -0.16 10.83 12.07
CA SER A 30 -0.05 12.10 12.79
C SER A 30 1.25 12.80 12.41
N SER A 31 1.20 14.11 12.23
CA SER A 31 2.40 14.96 12.14
C SER A 31 3.26 14.94 13.42
N LYS A 32 2.71 14.39 14.51
CA LYS A 32 3.38 14.17 15.80
C LYS A 32 3.89 12.73 15.96
N ASN A 33 3.69 11.84 14.98
CA ASN A 33 4.24 10.50 15.03
C ASN A 33 5.76 10.56 14.73
N PRO A 34 6.64 10.21 15.70
CA PRO A 34 8.08 10.22 15.47
C PRO A 34 8.54 9.04 14.60
N TYR A 35 7.70 8.04 14.39
CA TYR A 35 8.01 6.78 13.71
C TYR A 35 7.71 6.88 12.21
N ILE A 36 8.48 7.68 11.48
CA ILE A 36 8.48 7.64 10.01
C ILE A 36 9.17 6.35 9.57
N LYS A 37 8.57 5.65 8.61
CA LYS A 37 9.16 4.45 8.03
C LYS A 37 10.51 4.79 7.40
N LYS A 38 11.60 4.31 8.02
CA LYS A 38 12.95 4.38 7.49
C LYS A 38 13.32 3.01 6.93
N PHE A 39 13.45 2.93 5.62
CA PHE A 39 14.09 1.83 4.93
C PHE A 39 15.60 2.02 4.94
N SER A 40 16.33 0.98 5.31
CA SER A 40 17.80 0.96 5.16
C SER A 40 18.19 0.99 3.68
N TYR A 41 19.38 1.49 3.38
CA TYR A 41 19.93 1.44 2.02
C TYR A 41 19.99 0.00 1.49
N LYS A 42 20.37 -0.97 2.34
CA LYS A 42 20.42 -2.39 1.97
C LYS A 42 19.06 -2.91 1.49
N ASP A 43 17.99 -2.55 2.20
CA ASP A 43 16.63 -3.01 1.90
C ASP A 43 15.95 -2.21 0.78
N SER A 44 16.55 -1.10 0.33
CA SER A 44 15.96 -0.16 -0.62
C SER A 44 16.86 0.15 -1.82
N LYS A 45 17.87 -0.68 -2.07
CA LYS A 45 18.84 -0.45 -3.14
C LYS A 45 18.17 -0.29 -4.51
N GLY A 46 17.23 -1.18 -4.85
CA GLY A 46 16.48 -1.09 -6.12
C GLY A 46 15.65 0.20 -6.24
N PHE A 47 15.06 0.69 -5.15
CA PHE A 47 14.34 1.96 -5.15
C PHE A 47 15.25 3.18 -5.30
N HIS A 48 16.48 3.11 -4.79
CA HIS A 48 17.50 4.14 -5.03
C HIS A 48 17.96 4.13 -6.49
N GLU A 49 18.26 2.94 -7.04
CA GLU A 49 18.70 2.77 -8.43
C GLU A 49 17.63 3.28 -9.42
N LEU A 50 16.34 3.04 -9.13
CA LEU A 50 15.22 3.57 -9.92
C LEU A 50 14.91 5.05 -9.65
N GLY A 51 15.62 5.71 -8.72
CA GLY A 51 15.39 7.11 -8.34
C GLY A 51 14.00 7.36 -7.74
N LEU A 52 13.35 6.32 -7.20
CA LEU A 52 12.03 6.37 -6.56
C LEU A 52 12.13 6.64 -5.06
N MET A 53 13.28 6.35 -4.47
CA MET A 53 13.55 6.59 -3.06
C MET A 53 13.37 8.07 -2.71
N GLY A 54 12.74 8.35 -1.57
CA GLY A 54 12.48 9.72 -1.13
C GLY A 54 11.25 10.37 -1.78
N LYS A 55 10.55 9.68 -2.68
CA LYS A 55 9.41 10.24 -3.44
C LYS A 55 8.06 9.62 -3.05
N GLY A 56 6.98 10.34 -3.34
CA GLY A 56 5.61 9.90 -3.11
C GLY A 56 5.21 9.86 -1.63
N ILE A 57 4.29 8.95 -1.28
CA ILE A 57 3.82 8.72 0.10
C ILE A 57 4.57 7.55 0.75
N LEU A 58 4.89 6.51 -0.02
CA LEU A 58 5.41 5.24 0.53
C LEU A 58 6.93 5.22 0.70
N LEU A 59 7.67 5.75 -0.26
CA LEU A 59 9.14 5.73 -0.28
C LEU A 59 9.77 7.02 0.24
N ASN A 60 8.95 8.01 0.58
CA ASN A 60 9.39 9.28 1.13
C ASN A 60 9.70 9.13 2.62
N GLN A 61 10.97 9.29 2.97
CA GLN A 61 11.47 9.16 4.34
C GLN A 61 11.55 10.50 5.08
N ASP A 62 11.36 11.62 4.37
CA ASP A 62 11.45 12.96 4.93
C ASP A 62 10.07 13.46 5.36
N LEU A 63 9.93 13.84 6.64
CA LEU A 63 8.62 14.21 7.23
C LEU A 63 7.92 15.33 6.47
N LYS A 64 8.66 16.39 6.12
CA LYS A 64 8.10 17.60 5.50
C LYS A 64 7.48 17.32 4.14
N PRO A 65 8.23 16.78 3.15
CA PRO A 65 7.65 16.45 1.85
C PRO A 65 6.65 15.30 1.93
N TRP A 66 6.85 14.31 2.82
CA TRP A 66 5.86 13.25 3.05
C TRP A 66 4.52 13.81 3.49
N ARG A 67 4.50 14.74 4.47
CA ARG A 67 3.28 15.35 4.99
C ARG A 67 2.53 16.12 3.91
N TYR A 68 3.26 16.88 3.09
CA TYR A 68 2.68 17.61 1.97
C TYR A 68 2.06 16.65 0.94
N ASN A 69 2.82 15.66 0.48
CA ASN A 69 2.34 14.65 -0.48
C ASN A 69 1.10 13.93 0.08
N ARG A 70 1.15 13.48 1.34
CA ARG A 70 0.02 12.81 1.98
C ARG A 70 -1.22 13.70 2.04
N HIS A 71 -1.07 14.98 2.41
CA HIS A 71 -2.19 15.91 2.45
C HIS A 71 -2.82 16.09 1.07
N PHE A 72 -1.99 16.38 0.05
CA PHE A 72 -2.44 16.53 -1.33
C PHE A 72 -3.19 15.29 -1.84
N PHE A 73 -2.59 14.11 -1.71
CA PHE A 73 -3.20 12.86 -2.15
C PHE A 73 -4.48 12.54 -1.38
N SER A 74 -4.50 12.74 -0.06
CA SER A 74 -5.71 12.48 0.74
C SER A 74 -6.87 13.35 0.30
N GLN A 75 -6.63 14.64 0.01
CA GLN A 75 -7.66 15.54 -0.49
C GLN A 75 -8.19 15.11 -1.86
N ALA A 76 -7.29 14.69 -2.76
CA ALA A 76 -7.67 14.25 -4.09
C ALA A 76 -8.56 12.99 -4.05
N ILE A 77 -8.13 11.95 -3.33
CA ILE A 77 -8.83 10.66 -3.29
C ILE A 77 -10.10 10.68 -2.44
N LEU A 78 -10.16 11.51 -1.40
CA LEU A 78 -11.34 11.64 -0.53
C LEU A 78 -12.38 12.61 -1.11
N SER A 79 -12.09 13.24 -2.25
CA SER A 79 -13.07 14.10 -2.90
C SER A 79 -14.30 13.27 -3.32
N PRO A 80 -15.54 13.73 -3.05
CA PRO A 80 -16.74 13.00 -3.45
C PRO A 80 -16.78 12.71 -4.95
N LYS A 81 -16.23 13.63 -5.75
CA LYS A 81 -16.10 13.46 -7.20
C LYS A 81 -15.23 12.26 -7.55
N PHE A 82 -14.05 12.13 -6.92
CA PHE A 82 -13.18 10.97 -7.14
C PHE A 82 -13.87 9.68 -6.70
N ALA A 83 -14.51 9.66 -5.52
CA ALA A 83 -15.19 8.47 -5.01
C ALA A 83 -16.29 7.97 -5.97
N ASN A 84 -17.15 8.87 -6.46
CA ASN A 84 -18.23 8.52 -7.37
C ASN A 84 -17.71 7.98 -8.72
N GLU A 85 -16.73 8.66 -9.32
CA GLU A 85 -16.15 8.23 -10.60
C GLU A 85 -15.36 6.92 -10.46
N ALA A 86 -14.59 6.78 -9.37
CA ALA A 86 -13.85 5.56 -9.10
C ALA A 86 -14.78 4.36 -8.94
N LEU A 87 -15.88 4.51 -8.20
CA LEU A 87 -16.89 3.44 -8.06
C LEU A 87 -17.52 3.06 -9.39
N HIS A 88 -17.88 4.05 -10.21
CA HIS A 88 -18.44 3.79 -11.54
C HIS A 88 -17.45 3.03 -12.44
N LEU A 89 -16.19 3.48 -12.48
CA LEU A 89 -15.13 2.84 -13.26
C LEU A 89 -14.82 1.43 -12.78
N ILE A 90 -14.74 1.21 -11.46
CA ILE A 90 -14.50 -0.12 -10.88
C ILE A 90 -15.59 -1.09 -11.31
N ASN A 91 -16.87 -0.71 -11.21
CA ASN A 91 -17.98 -1.58 -11.63
C ASN A 91 -17.91 -1.91 -13.13
N LYS A 92 -17.60 -0.91 -13.96
CA LYS A 92 -17.48 -1.13 -15.41
C LYS A 92 -16.33 -2.10 -15.73
N LEU A 93 -15.15 -1.88 -15.15
CA LEU A 93 -13.98 -2.73 -15.36
C LEU A 93 -14.20 -4.15 -14.84
N PHE A 94 -14.89 -4.29 -13.72
CA PHE A 94 -15.20 -5.60 -13.14
C PHE A 94 -16.13 -6.41 -14.04
N ASN A 95 -17.21 -5.79 -14.55
CA ASN A 95 -18.11 -6.45 -15.50
C ASN A 95 -17.40 -6.83 -16.80
N GLU A 96 -16.45 -6.00 -17.26
CA GLU A 96 -15.65 -6.31 -18.44
C GLU A 96 -14.72 -7.51 -18.20
N LEU A 97 -14.06 -7.54 -17.04
CA LEU A 97 -13.20 -8.64 -16.61
C LEU A 97 -13.98 -9.95 -16.49
N GLU A 98 -15.14 -9.93 -15.86
CA GLU A 98 -16.05 -11.08 -15.74
C GLU A 98 -16.46 -11.59 -17.12
N GLY A 99 -16.85 -10.68 -18.03
CA GLY A 99 -17.19 -11.05 -19.41
C GLY A 99 -16.02 -11.67 -20.19
N TYR A 100 -14.76 -11.31 -19.89
CA TYR A 100 -13.60 -12.00 -20.46
C TYR A 100 -13.39 -13.39 -19.84
N TRP A 101 -13.57 -13.53 -18.52
CA TRP A 101 -13.49 -14.83 -17.86
C TRP A 101 -14.56 -15.81 -18.37
N ASP A 102 -15.79 -15.36 -18.56
CA ASP A 102 -16.86 -16.19 -19.13
C ASP A 102 -16.49 -16.68 -20.54
N LYS A 103 -15.89 -15.84 -21.37
CA LYS A 103 -15.44 -16.23 -22.72
C LYS A 103 -14.30 -17.24 -22.68
N LEU A 104 -13.36 -17.10 -21.74
CA LEU A 104 -12.19 -17.96 -21.62
C LEU A 104 -12.53 -19.32 -21.02
N TYR A 105 -13.46 -19.39 -20.08
CA TYR A 105 -13.67 -20.59 -19.27
C TYR A 105 -15.04 -21.24 -19.39
N LEU A 106 -16.06 -20.54 -19.94
CA LEU A 106 -17.42 -21.10 -20.07
C LEU A 106 -17.83 -21.38 -21.53
N LYS A 107 -17.12 -20.84 -22.54
CA LYS A 107 -17.44 -21.06 -23.97
C LYS A 107 -16.63 -22.15 -24.66
N GLU A 108 -15.66 -22.77 -24.00
CA GLU A 108 -14.93 -23.94 -24.56
C GLU A 108 -15.66 -25.28 -24.37
N GLU A 109 -16.75 -25.35 -23.60
CA GLU A 109 -17.58 -26.58 -23.49
C GLU A 109 -18.57 -26.79 -24.65
N GLY A 110 -18.45 -26.01 -25.74
CA GLY A 110 -19.38 -26.01 -26.87
C GLY A 110 -18.86 -26.59 -28.19
N VAL A 111 -17.69 -27.25 -28.21
CA VAL A 111 -17.18 -27.95 -29.41
C VAL A 111 -16.71 -29.37 -29.03
N ILE A 112 -17.67 -30.28 -28.92
CA ILE A 112 -17.54 -31.70 -29.28
C ILE A 112 -18.75 -32.06 -30.13
#